data_AF-A0A0J6F662-F1
#
_entry.id   AF-A0A0J6F662-F1
#
_cell.length_a   1.000
_cell.length_b   1.000
_cell.length_c   1.000
_cell.angle_alpha   90.00
_cell.angle_beta   90.00
_cell.angle_gamma   90.00
#
_symmetry.space_group_name_H-M   'P 1'
#
loop_
_entity.id
_entity.type
_entity.pdbx_description
1 polymer ?
#
loop_
_entity_poly.entity_id
_entity_poly.type
_entity_poly.pdbx_seq_one_letter_code
_entity_poly.pdbx_strand_id
1 'polypeptide(L)'
;MTHLKAIYSQMGTDLLREMLNYPAVLATGSGQKRARLGKPMLVFDKVGVAIGFVPTGEDQYTYHHLRTDLYGMALRSGVKMDTCYTACTAHITLDHFVSTTTFDSDSDEVLDR
;
A
#
# COMPACT_ATOMS: atom_id res chain seq x y z
N MET A 1 3.72 -20.44 -3.93
CA MET A 1 4.63 -19.39 -4.43
C MET A 1 4.66 -19.32 -5.97
N THR A 2 3.49 -19.41 -6.62
CA THR A 2 3.36 -19.66 -8.08
C THR A 2 2.63 -18.53 -8.80
N HIS A 3 1.64 -17.91 -8.15
CA HIS A 3 0.82 -16.87 -8.75
C HIS A 3 1.58 -15.54 -8.94
N LEU A 4 2.28 -15.04 -7.91
CA LEU A 4 3.03 -13.76 -8.01
C LEU A 4 4.10 -13.79 -9.10
N LYS A 5 4.79 -14.93 -9.27
CA LYS A 5 5.75 -15.13 -10.35
C LYS A 5 5.07 -15.09 -11.72
N ALA A 6 3.90 -15.68 -11.87
CA ALA A 6 3.13 -15.62 -13.11
C ALA A 6 2.70 -14.19 -13.45
N ILE A 7 2.23 -13.42 -12.46
CA ILE A 7 1.90 -12.00 -12.63
C ILE A 7 3.14 -11.19 -13.03
N TYR A 8 4.28 -11.42 -12.36
CA TYR A 8 5.53 -10.76 -12.71
C TYR A 8 5.95 -11.07 -14.14
N SER A 9 5.91 -12.33 -14.56
CA SER A 9 6.22 -12.75 -15.92
C SER A 9 5.27 -12.12 -16.95
N GLN A 10 4.00 -11.91 -16.59
CA GLN A 10 3.02 -11.27 -17.47
C GLN A 10 3.24 -9.75 -17.58
N MET A 11 3.52 -9.07 -16.47
CA MET A 11 3.76 -7.63 -16.46
C MET A 11 5.10 -7.26 -17.11
N GLY A 12 6.12 -8.08 -16.90
CA GLY A 12 7.49 -7.80 -17.32
C GLY A 12 8.19 -6.75 -16.45
N THR A 13 9.53 -6.73 -16.53
CA THR A 13 10.37 -5.83 -15.73
C THR A 13 10.25 -4.38 -16.17
N ASP A 14 10.03 -4.11 -17.45
CA ASP A 14 10.02 -2.75 -18.00
C ASP A 14 8.82 -1.95 -17.54
N LEU A 15 7.61 -2.54 -17.63
CA LEU A 15 6.40 -1.90 -17.12
C LEU A 15 6.45 -1.72 -15.60
N LEU A 16 6.94 -2.72 -14.86
CA LEU A 16 7.09 -2.59 -13.42
C LEU A 16 8.04 -1.43 -13.07
N ARG A 17 9.17 -1.33 -13.77
CA ARG A 17 10.13 -0.23 -13.58
C ARG A 17 9.52 1.12 -13.96
N GLU A 18 8.76 1.20 -15.05
CA GLU A 18 8.02 2.39 -15.45
C GLU A 18 7.06 2.83 -14.32
N MET A 19 6.26 1.92 -13.80
CA MET A 19 5.32 2.18 -12.70
C MET A 19 6.02 2.63 -11.41
N LEU A 20 7.13 1.99 -11.03
CA LEU A 20 7.90 2.35 -9.84
C LEU A 20 8.54 3.74 -9.96
N ASN A 21 8.96 4.13 -11.16
CA ASN A 21 9.58 5.43 -11.41
C ASN A 21 8.56 6.54 -11.67
N TYR A 22 7.30 6.20 -12.00
CA TYR A 22 6.26 7.14 -12.39
C TYR A 22 6.08 8.31 -11.39
N PRO A 23 6.02 8.11 -10.06
CA PRO A 23 5.93 9.23 -9.11
C PRO A 23 7.12 10.19 -9.19
N ALA A 24 8.33 9.67 -9.37
CA ALA A 24 9.56 10.48 -9.45
C ALA A 24 9.64 11.27 -10.77
N VAL A 25 9.19 10.67 -11.87
CA VAL A 25 9.12 11.33 -13.18
C VAL A 25 8.11 12.50 -13.13
N LEU A 26 6.92 12.27 -12.59
CA LEU A 26 5.92 13.34 -12.43
C LEU A 26 6.40 14.49 -11.53
N ALA A 27 7.22 14.16 -10.53
CA ALA A 27 7.78 15.12 -9.59
C ALA A 27 8.88 16.02 -10.18
N THR A 28 9.45 15.66 -11.33
CA THR A 28 10.60 16.34 -11.97
C THR A 28 10.26 16.97 -13.33
N GLY A 29 9.13 16.61 -13.95
CA GLY A 29 8.69 17.17 -15.24
C GLY A 29 8.13 18.60 -15.19
N SER A 30 7.94 19.20 -16.36
CA SER A 30 7.26 20.49 -16.52
C SER A 30 5.79 20.40 -16.09
N GLY A 31 5.37 21.23 -15.13
CA GLY A 31 4.03 21.16 -14.52
C GLY A 31 3.92 20.25 -13.29
N GLN A 32 5.06 19.91 -12.66
CA GLN A 32 5.23 19.20 -11.38
C GLN A 32 3.94 18.65 -10.74
N LYS A 33 3.62 17.40 -11.07
CA LYS A 33 2.49 16.67 -10.49
C LYS A 33 2.99 15.84 -9.32
N ARG A 34 2.93 16.39 -8.10
CA ARG A 34 3.39 15.70 -6.89
C ARG A 34 2.22 15.31 -6.01
N ALA A 35 1.97 14.01 -5.90
CA ALA A 35 1.03 13.48 -4.91
C ALA A 35 1.70 13.53 -3.53
N ARG A 36 1.31 14.50 -2.69
CA ARG A 36 1.83 14.62 -1.33
C ARG A 36 0.94 13.91 -0.34
N LEU A 37 1.62 13.25 0.59
CA LEU A 37 1.03 12.54 1.71
C LEU A 37 1.61 13.14 3.00
N GLY A 38 0.76 13.30 4.01
CA GLY A 38 1.14 13.88 5.29
C GLY A 38 0.35 13.26 6.44
N LYS A 39 0.49 13.88 7.62
CA LYS A 39 -0.11 13.42 8.88
C LYS A 39 0.15 11.93 9.12
N PRO A 40 1.42 11.54 9.38
CA PRO A 40 1.75 10.15 9.68
C PRO A 40 1.02 9.71 10.95
N MET A 41 0.31 8.58 10.87
CA MET A 41 -0.47 8.01 11.97
C MET A 41 -0.07 6.55 12.18
N LEU A 42 0.23 6.16 13.41
CA LEU A 42 0.39 4.75 13.75
C LEU A 42 -0.98 4.06 13.70
N VAL A 43 -1.11 3.03 12.87
CA VAL A 43 -2.31 2.21 12.71
C VAL A 43 -1.93 0.79 13.10
N PHE A 44 -2.67 0.18 14.01
CA PHE A 44 -2.45 -1.21 14.40
C PHE A 44 -3.77 -1.88 14.72
N ASP A 45 -3.83 -3.19 14.48
CA ASP A 45 -4.95 -4.05 14.81
C ASP A 45 -4.45 -5.45 15.20
N LYS A 46 -5.34 -6.45 15.21
CA LYS A 46 -4.98 -7.84 15.52
C LYS A 46 -4.08 -8.50 14.46
N VAL A 47 -3.92 -7.89 13.30
CA VAL A 47 -3.24 -8.44 12.12
C VAL A 47 -1.88 -7.79 11.90
N GLY A 48 -1.66 -6.55 12.37
CA GLY A 48 -0.33 -5.96 12.29
C GLY A 48 -0.26 -4.49 12.66
N VAL A 49 0.86 -3.87 12.24
CA VAL A 49 1.21 -2.48 12.53
C VAL A 49 1.66 -1.80 11.23
N ALA A 50 1.18 -0.58 11.01
CA ALA A 50 1.53 0.24 9.86
C ALA A 50 1.60 1.73 10.23
N ILE A 51 2.27 2.51 9.39
CA ILE A 51 2.15 3.98 9.38
C ILE A 51 1.22 4.36 8.24
N GLY A 52 0.06 4.93 8.57
CA GLY A 52 -0.89 5.47 7.61
C GLY A 52 -0.61 6.94 7.29
N PHE A 53 -0.94 7.34 6.07
CA PHE A 53 -0.83 8.72 5.60
C PHE A 53 -2.10 9.15 4.87
N VAL A 54 -2.41 10.44 4.93
CA VAL A 54 -3.53 11.04 4.18
C VAL A 54 -3.03 12.05 3.16
N PRO A 55 -3.77 12.28 2.06
CA PRO A 55 -3.48 13.38 1.14
C PRO A 55 -3.46 14.71 1.89
N THR A 56 -2.51 15.60 1.55
CA THR A 56 -2.44 16.95 2.14
C THR A 56 -3.53 17.88 1.61
N GLY A 57 -4.17 17.55 0.48
CA GLY A 57 -5.39 18.20 -0.03
C GLY A 57 -5.19 19.49 -0.84
N GLU A 58 -3.99 20.05 -0.85
CA GLU A 58 -3.70 21.35 -1.50
C GLU A 58 -3.18 21.22 -2.94
N ASP A 59 -2.78 20.02 -3.36
CA ASP A 59 -2.19 19.80 -4.68
C ASP A 59 -3.28 19.51 -5.75
N GLN A 60 -3.13 20.10 -6.94
CA GLN A 60 -3.94 19.77 -8.12
C GLN A 60 -3.82 18.28 -8.51
N TYR A 61 -2.71 17.65 -8.15
CA TYR A 61 -2.44 16.24 -8.36
C TYR A 61 -2.35 15.51 -7.00
N THR A 62 -3.38 14.75 -6.65
CA THR A 62 -3.48 14.05 -5.36
C THR A 62 -3.05 12.59 -5.47
N TYR A 63 -2.92 11.92 -4.33
CA TYR A 63 -2.71 10.47 -4.26
C TYR A 63 -3.74 9.66 -5.06
N HIS A 64 -5.00 10.13 -5.15
CA HIS A 64 -6.02 9.46 -5.95
C HIS A 64 -5.71 9.51 -7.45
N HIS A 65 -5.18 10.63 -7.95
CA HIS A 65 -4.74 10.73 -9.35
C HIS A 65 -3.57 9.78 -9.62
N LEU A 66 -2.57 9.75 -8.73
CA LEU A 66 -1.45 8.81 -8.84
C LEU A 66 -1.92 7.36 -8.90
N ARG A 67 -2.86 6.99 -8.04
CA ARG A 67 -3.41 5.63 -8.00
C ARG A 67 -4.17 5.29 -9.28
N THR A 68 -4.98 6.22 -9.81
CA THR A 68 -5.69 6.04 -11.07
C THR A 68 -4.74 5.85 -12.23
N ASP A 69 -3.67 6.65 -12.31
CA ASP A 69 -2.65 6.54 -13.35
C ASP A 69 -1.96 5.17 -13.28
N LEU A 70 -1.47 4.77 -12.10
CA LEU A 70 -0.83 3.47 -11.89
C LEU A 70 -1.78 2.30 -12.19
N TYR A 71 -3.06 2.42 -11.84
CA TYR A 71 -4.08 1.43 -12.19
C TYR A 71 -4.25 1.33 -13.72
N GLY A 72 -4.33 2.46 -14.42
CA GLY A 72 -4.36 2.50 -15.88
C GLY A 72 -3.12 1.86 -16.51
N MET A 73 -1.94 2.08 -15.94
CA MET A 73 -0.70 1.42 -16.37
C MET A 73 -0.75 -0.09 -16.15
N ALA A 74 -1.25 -0.53 -14.98
CA ALA A 74 -1.40 -1.94 -14.66
C ALA A 74 -2.35 -2.66 -15.62
N LEU A 75 -3.47 -2.02 -16.02
CA LEU A 75 -4.40 -2.59 -17.00
C LEU A 75 -3.75 -2.88 -18.36
N ARG A 76 -2.71 -2.13 -18.76
CA ARG A 76 -1.96 -2.40 -20.00
C ARG A 76 -1.25 -3.75 -20.00
N SER A 77 -0.95 -4.31 -18.82
CA SER A 77 -0.35 -5.64 -18.70
C SER A 77 -1.31 -6.79 -18.97
N GLY A 78 -2.62 -6.52 -19.07
CA GLY A 78 -3.66 -7.54 -19.19
C GLY A 78 -3.88 -8.35 -17.91
N VAL A 79 -3.23 -7.99 -16.79
CA VAL A 79 -3.47 -8.62 -15.49
C VAL A 79 -4.87 -8.21 -15.01
N LYS A 80 -5.70 -9.21 -14.68
CA LYS A 80 -6.98 -8.98 -14.03
C LYS A 80 -6.74 -8.52 -12.60
N MET A 81 -7.14 -7.29 -12.30
CA MET A 81 -7.09 -6.71 -10.96
C MET A 81 -8.48 -6.82 -10.34
N ASP A 82 -8.58 -7.44 -9.17
CA ASP A 82 -9.83 -7.42 -8.39
C ASP A 82 -10.09 -6.01 -7.87
N THR A 83 -11.36 -5.60 -7.84
CA THR A 83 -11.79 -4.23 -7.48
C THR A 83 -11.71 -3.90 -5.98
N CYS A 84 -11.10 -4.77 -5.18
CA CYS A 84 -11.02 -4.66 -3.74
C CYS A 84 -9.97 -3.63 -3.28
N TYR A 85 -10.19 -2.34 -3.46
CA TYR A 85 -9.51 -1.26 -2.70
C TYR A 85 -10.31 0.06 -2.78
N THR A 86 -11.53 0.03 -2.24
CA THR A 86 -12.37 1.24 -2.12
C THR A 86 -11.80 2.21 -1.08
N ALA A 87 -11.22 1.70 0.03
CA ALA A 87 -10.50 2.51 1.00
C ALA A 87 -9.10 2.87 0.48
N CYS A 88 -8.89 4.14 0.17
CA CYS A 88 -7.64 4.66 -0.37
C CYS A 88 -6.70 5.08 0.77
N THR A 89 -6.12 4.13 1.50
CA THR A 89 -5.11 4.45 2.52
C THR A 89 -3.72 4.22 1.97
N ALA A 90 -2.91 5.28 1.91
CA ALA A 90 -1.47 5.12 1.72
C ALA A 90 -0.88 4.69 3.06
N HIS A 91 -0.17 3.56 3.08
CA HIS A 91 0.44 3.07 4.31
C HIS A 91 1.76 2.37 4.04
N ILE A 92 2.62 2.37 5.05
CA ILE A 92 3.84 1.57 5.10
C ILE A 92 3.62 0.55 6.20
N THR A 93 3.49 -0.72 5.83
CA THR A 93 3.42 -1.82 6.80
C THR A 93 4.76 -1.94 7.50
N LEU A 94 4.74 -1.91 8.83
CA LEU A 94 5.92 -2.11 9.67
C LEU A 94 6.06 -3.57 10.09
N ASP A 95 4.93 -4.19 10.45
CA ASP A 95 4.90 -5.57 10.89
C ASP A 95 3.55 -6.23 10.56
N HIS A 96 3.56 -7.56 10.41
CA HIS A 96 2.38 -8.38 10.15
C HIS A 96 2.40 -9.61 11.04
N PHE A 97 1.39 -9.71 11.89
CA PHE A 97 1.23 -10.79 12.86
C PHE A 97 0.71 -12.05 12.16
N VAL A 98 1.55 -13.08 12.11
CA VAL A 98 1.22 -14.36 11.45
C VAL A 98 0.48 -15.32 12.38
N SER A 99 0.57 -15.12 13.69
CA SER A 99 -0.18 -15.89 14.69
C SER A 99 -0.71 -14.98 15.81
N THR A 100 -1.93 -15.24 16.26
CA THR A 100 -2.54 -14.56 17.42
C THR A 100 -2.30 -15.29 18.74
N THR A 101 -1.73 -16.50 18.72
CA THR A 101 -1.56 -17.36 19.91
C THR A 101 -0.58 -16.86 20.95
N THR A 102 0.18 -15.80 20.69
CA THR A 102 1.14 -15.24 21.65
C THR A 102 0.57 -14.14 22.55
N PHE A 103 -0.66 -13.69 22.29
CA PHE A 103 -1.31 -12.61 23.06
C PHE A 103 -2.46 -13.08 23.96
N ASP A 104 -2.80 -14.37 23.94
CA ASP A 104 -3.63 -14.97 24.98
C ASP A 104 -2.74 -15.16 26.22
N SER A 105 -2.57 -14.11 27.01
CA SER A 105 -2.20 -14.30 28.40
C SER A 105 -3.38 -15.01 29.08
N ASP A 106 -3.20 -16.27 29.44
CA ASP A 106 -4.01 -16.91 30.48
C ASP A 106 -3.87 -16.07 31.75
N SER A 107 -4.75 -15.08 31.91
CA SER A 107 -4.99 -14.40 33.17
C SER A 107 -6.06 -15.18 33.91
N ASP A 108 -5.72 -16.41 34.29
CA ASP A 108 -6.47 -17.21 35.26
C ASP A 108 -5.50 -18.24 35.89
N GLU A 109 -4.58 -17.77 36.75
CA GLU A 109 -4.14 -18.59 37.87
C GLU A 109 -4.37 -17.86 39.19
N VAL A 110 -5.40 -18.35 39.86
CA VAL A 110 -5.76 -18.16 41.26
C VAL A 110 -4.60 -18.60 42.16
N LEU A 111 -4.14 -17.73 43.07
CA LEU A 111 -3.46 -18.15 44.30
C LEU A 111 -4.37 -17.85 45.48
N ASP A 112 -5.21 -18.84 45.78
CA ASP A 112 -5.85 -19.03 47.08
C ASP A 112 -4.75 -19.34 48.11
N ARG A 113 -4.64 -18.50 49.15
CA ARG A 113 -3.85 -18.73 50.36
C ARG A 113 -4.58 -18.17 51.57
#